data_AF-A0A2J9UXE6-F1
#
_entry.id   AF-A0A2J9UXE6-F1
#
_cell.length_a   1.000
_cell.length_b   1.000
_cell.length_c   1.000
_cell.angle_alpha   90.00
_cell.angle_beta   90.00
_cell.angle_gamma   90.00
#
_symmetry.space_group_name_H-M   'P 1'
#
loop_
_entity.id
_entity.type
_entity.pdbx_description
1 polymer ?
#
loop_
_entity_poly.entity_id
_entity_poly.type
_entity_poly.pdbx_seq_one_letter_code
_entity_poly.pdbx_strand_id
1 'polypeptide(L)'
;MSATHYLNQLNHRYLNIHRVKEDFFWDTYMGLSDDHAGSAKAQTEWTQFLSNGARIEEIRQQIELAEQITDSEEKAQTLTGLQGWLAMFESHALESEQAQSLKAGLIQFEADLFEKKQKHVLTYTNEQGEAVEASIVTLGSTVRTHDQEAVRRSAHQAFLVLEQWLLQNGFLELVKRRNHFARSLGYKTFFDYSVAKKEKMTTEQLFTILDDFEQRTRDRHFTSLAELSQSKGEQALQGHNFIYSFAGDVMRELDPYVPFSQSLRRWVESFGRLNIEFSGAELTLDLLDRKGKYPNGFCHGPIPAFYDQGQWVAAKVNFTSNAKPDQVGSGYDGINTLFHEGGHAAHFANVKMNAPCFSQEFAPTSMAYAETQSMFCDSLLMDADWLKTYAKDAKGNTVPDETIKAMVFSRQPFKAYEERSILLVPYFERALYELSEEELTAERVTELARATEKRIIGLECSPRPLMAIPHLLSDESACAYHGYLLAHMAVYQTRAYFLEQFGYLTDNPAIGPLLAKHYWHQGNALSHNDTIVNLTGEGFNARYLADACNLTPEEAWKKQQHKMAQLEAREQAKPASLNAQIRVIDGATELASNRDSDEEMCRQFEAYIAKEYGC
;
A
#
# COMPACT_ATOMS: atom_id res chain seq x y z
N MET A 1 2.30 -15.53 -39.05
CA MET A 1 1.85 -14.31 -38.35
C MET A 1 3.07 -13.43 -38.17
N SER A 2 3.02 -12.12 -38.44
CA SER A 2 4.17 -11.25 -38.11
C SER A 2 4.26 -11.05 -36.60
N ALA A 3 5.46 -10.75 -36.10
CA ALA A 3 5.68 -10.50 -34.66
C ALA A 3 4.83 -9.33 -34.14
N THR A 4 4.70 -8.26 -34.91
CA THR A 4 3.84 -7.10 -34.59
C THR A 4 2.37 -7.48 -34.52
N HIS A 5 1.89 -8.32 -35.44
CA HIS A 5 0.51 -8.80 -35.38
C HIS A 5 0.27 -9.69 -34.17
N TYR A 6 1.24 -10.55 -33.80
CA TYR A 6 1.17 -11.35 -32.58
C TYR A 6 1.08 -10.47 -31.33
N LEU A 7 1.93 -9.45 -31.21
CA LEU A 7 1.90 -8.49 -30.10
C LEU A 7 0.52 -7.83 -29.95
N ASN A 8 -0.03 -7.31 -31.05
CA ASN A 8 -1.33 -6.63 -31.03
C ASN A 8 -2.46 -7.61 -30.66
N GLN A 9 -2.45 -8.83 -31.19
CA GLN A 9 -3.41 -9.87 -30.78
C GLN A 9 -3.29 -10.22 -29.30
N LEU A 10 -2.07 -10.30 -28.77
CA LEU A 10 -1.81 -10.60 -27.37
C LEU A 10 -2.34 -9.48 -26.46
N ASN A 11 -2.09 -8.22 -26.81
CA ASN A 11 -2.63 -7.04 -26.13
C ASN A 11 -4.16 -7.10 -26.05
N HIS A 12 -4.84 -7.26 -27.19
CA HIS A 12 -6.31 -7.29 -27.23
C HIS A 12 -6.89 -8.48 -26.47
N ARG A 13 -6.27 -9.66 -26.58
CA ARG A 13 -6.71 -10.86 -25.86
C ARG A 13 -6.62 -10.65 -24.35
N TYR A 14 -5.52 -10.12 -23.87
CA TYR A 14 -5.36 -9.82 -22.45
C TYR A 14 -6.41 -8.80 -21.97
N LEU A 15 -6.61 -7.69 -22.69
CA LEU A 15 -7.57 -6.65 -22.30
C LEU A 15 -8.99 -7.19 -22.14
N ASN A 16 -9.42 -8.10 -23.03
CA ASN A 16 -10.74 -8.73 -22.93
C ASN A 16 -10.88 -9.57 -21.66
N ILE A 17 -9.86 -10.38 -21.35
CA ILE A 17 -9.86 -11.25 -20.16
C ILE A 17 -9.76 -10.43 -18.88
N HIS A 18 -8.83 -9.47 -18.85
CA HIS A 18 -8.57 -8.58 -17.72
C HIS A 18 -9.79 -7.75 -17.37
N ARG A 19 -10.40 -7.07 -18.35
CA ARG A 19 -11.57 -6.22 -18.12
C ARG A 19 -12.74 -7.00 -17.51
N VAL A 20 -13.02 -8.20 -18.04
CA VAL A 20 -14.10 -9.04 -17.48
C VAL A 20 -13.80 -9.40 -16.03
N LYS A 21 -12.55 -9.77 -15.70
CA LYS A 21 -12.14 -10.04 -14.32
C LYS A 21 -12.31 -8.82 -13.42
N GLU A 22 -11.85 -7.66 -13.86
CA GLU A 22 -11.87 -6.43 -13.05
C GLU A 22 -13.28 -5.87 -12.85
N ASP A 23 -14.16 -5.97 -13.86
CA ASP A 23 -15.56 -5.57 -13.75
C ASP A 23 -16.28 -6.44 -12.68
N PHE A 24 -16.08 -7.78 -12.74
CA PHE A 24 -16.61 -8.68 -11.70
C PHE A 24 -15.98 -8.45 -10.33
N PHE A 25 -14.67 -8.17 -10.26
CA PHE A 25 -13.98 -7.87 -9.02
C PHE A 25 -14.62 -6.67 -8.33
N TRP A 26 -14.77 -5.55 -9.04
CA TRP A 26 -15.41 -4.35 -8.50
C TRP A 26 -16.84 -4.61 -8.05
N ASP A 27 -17.67 -5.21 -8.92
CA ASP A 27 -19.09 -5.41 -8.63
C ASP A 27 -19.31 -6.31 -7.41
N THR A 28 -18.51 -7.37 -7.26
CA THR A 28 -18.64 -8.29 -6.12
C THR A 28 -18.03 -7.71 -4.84
N TYR A 29 -16.87 -7.07 -4.90
CA TYR A 29 -16.21 -6.51 -3.71
C TYR A 29 -16.93 -5.27 -3.18
N MET A 30 -17.56 -4.47 -4.05
CA MET A 30 -18.36 -3.32 -3.65
C MET A 30 -19.81 -3.70 -3.31
N GLY A 31 -20.19 -4.98 -3.37
CA GLY A 31 -21.55 -5.43 -3.05
C GLY A 31 -22.61 -4.87 -4.01
N LEU A 32 -22.24 -4.69 -5.28
CA LEU A 32 -23.15 -4.31 -6.38
C LEU A 32 -23.74 -5.54 -7.07
N SER A 33 -23.10 -6.70 -6.94
CA SER A 33 -23.50 -7.98 -7.52
C SER A 33 -23.19 -9.15 -6.58
N ASP A 34 -24.08 -10.13 -6.56
CA ASP A 34 -23.90 -11.42 -5.86
C ASP A 34 -23.36 -12.53 -6.80
N ASP A 35 -22.92 -12.20 -8.02
CA ASP A 35 -22.39 -13.17 -8.99
C ASP A 35 -20.95 -13.63 -8.66
N HIS A 36 -20.81 -14.29 -7.52
CA HIS A 36 -19.54 -14.87 -7.07
C HIS A 36 -19.04 -15.98 -8.00
N ALA A 37 -19.95 -16.69 -8.68
CA ALA A 37 -19.59 -17.75 -9.62
C ALA A 37 -18.98 -17.17 -10.91
N GLY A 38 -19.55 -16.08 -11.44
CA GLY A 38 -19.00 -15.31 -12.55
C GLY A 38 -17.62 -14.76 -12.21
N SER A 39 -17.50 -14.13 -11.04
CA SER A 39 -16.22 -13.60 -10.54
C SER A 39 -15.15 -14.68 -10.41
N ALA A 40 -15.46 -15.82 -9.78
CA ALA A 40 -14.51 -16.94 -9.67
C ALA A 40 -14.09 -17.50 -11.04
N LYS A 41 -15.02 -17.59 -11.99
CA LYS A 41 -14.72 -18.02 -13.37
C LYS A 41 -13.81 -17.04 -14.08
N ALA A 42 -14.10 -15.74 -14.02
CA ALA A 42 -13.29 -14.70 -14.65
C ALA A 42 -11.88 -14.63 -14.04
N GLN A 43 -11.76 -14.74 -12.72
CA GLN A 43 -10.48 -14.86 -12.02
C GLN A 43 -9.69 -16.09 -12.50
N THR A 44 -10.35 -17.25 -12.62
CA THR A 44 -9.71 -18.48 -13.10
C THR A 44 -9.18 -18.33 -14.53
N GLU A 45 -9.97 -17.73 -15.43
CA GLU A 45 -9.57 -17.49 -16.83
C GLU A 45 -8.36 -16.55 -16.92
N TRP A 46 -8.36 -15.47 -16.12
CA TRP A 46 -7.23 -14.55 -16.03
C TRP A 46 -5.97 -15.23 -15.47
N THR A 47 -6.08 -15.98 -14.38
CA THR A 47 -4.95 -16.73 -13.81
C THR A 47 -4.39 -17.74 -14.81
N GLN A 48 -5.24 -18.52 -15.48
CA GLN A 48 -4.82 -19.49 -16.51
C GLN A 48 -4.13 -18.81 -17.69
N PHE A 49 -4.58 -17.61 -18.07
CA PHE A 49 -3.93 -16.83 -19.10
C PHE A 49 -2.50 -16.48 -18.69
N LEU A 50 -2.29 -15.85 -17.52
CA LEU A 50 -0.96 -15.40 -17.08
C LEU A 50 -0.01 -16.56 -16.74
N SER A 51 -0.54 -17.68 -16.24
CA SER A 51 0.28 -18.83 -15.82
C SER A 51 0.68 -19.78 -16.96
N ASN A 52 0.32 -19.47 -18.21
CA ASN A 52 0.56 -20.36 -19.35
C ASN A 52 2.05 -20.31 -19.79
N GLY A 53 2.84 -21.25 -19.28
CA GLY A 53 4.27 -21.35 -19.59
C GLY A 53 4.61 -21.57 -21.08
N ALA A 54 3.69 -22.12 -21.88
CA ALA A 54 3.94 -22.25 -23.32
C ALA A 54 4.08 -20.88 -24.02
N ARG A 55 3.53 -19.81 -23.45
CA ARG A 55 3.65 -18.44 -23.99
C ARG A 55 5.09 -17.91 -23.94
N ILE A 56 5.90 -18.34 -22.98
CA ILE A 56 7.29 -17.89 -22.85
C ILE A 56 8.06 -18.24 -24.12
N GLU A 57 8.02 -19.51 -24.53
CA GLU A 57 8.74 -20.00 -25.72
C GLU A 57 8.17 -19.40 -27.01
N GLU A 58 6.84 -19.27 -27.11
CA GLU A 58 6.22 -18.59 -28.26
C GLU A 58 6.71 -17.13 -28.39
N ILE A 59 6.75 -16.38 -27.28
CA ILE A 59 7.18 -14.98 -27.29
C ILE A 59 8.66 -14.88 -27.64
N ARG A 60 9.52 -15.77 -27.12
CA ARG A 60 10.95 -15.82 -27.51
C ARG A 60 11.12 -16.00 -29.02
N GLN A 61 10.34 -16.89 -29.64
CA GLN A 61 10.33 -17.05 -31.10
C GLN A 61 9.82 -15.81 -31.83
N GLN A 62 8.80 -15.12 -31.29
CA GLN A 62 8.33 -13.85 -31.88
C GLN A 62 9.37 -12.73 -31.76
N ILE A 63 10.17 -12.69 -30.68
CA ILE A 63 11.28 -11.76 -30.53
C ILE A 63 12.33 -12.00 -31.61
N GLU A 64 12.70 -13.26 -31.86
CA GLU A 64 13.64 -13.61 -32.96
C GLU A 64 13.11 -13.20 -34.34
N LEU A 65 11.79 -13.37 -34.58
CA LEU A 65 11.15 -12.90 -35.80
C LEU A 65 11.11 -11.38 -35.91
N ALA A 66 10.89 -10.68 -34.78
CA ALA A 66 10.87 -9.22 -34.73
C ALA A 66 12.22 -8.60 -35.10
N GLU A 67 13.33 -9.30 -34.85
CA GLU A 67 14.67 -8.86 -35.27
C GLU A 67 14.81 -8.69 -36.79
N GLN A 68 13.98 -9.39 -37.58
CA GLN A 68 13.97 -9.36 -39.05
C GLN A 68 13.09 -8.24 -39.63
N ILE A 69 12.39 -7.45 -38.79
CA ILE A 69 11.59 -6.31 -39.24
C ILE A 69 12.54 -5.24 -39.80
N THR A 70 12.26 -4.78 -41.03
CA THR A 70 13.11 -3.80 -41.73
C THR A 70 12.88 -2.37 -41.28
N ASP A 71 11.65 -2.04 -40.87
CA ASP A 71 11.33 -0.73 -40.32
C ASP A 71 11.86 -0.62 -38.89
N SER A 72 12.72 0.37 -38.63
CA SER A 72 13.41 0.49 -37.34
C SER A 72 12.47 0.84 -36.19
N GLU A 73 11.41 1.63 -36.45
CA GLU A 73 10.47 2.05 -35.43
C GLU A 73 9.53 0.90 -35.07
N GLU A 74 8.96 0.22 -36.08
CA GLU A 74 8.15 -0.97 -35.91
C GLU A 74 8.92 -2.07 -35.19
N LYS A 75 10.19 -2.30 -35.57
CA LYS A 75 11.08 -3.25 -34.90
C LYS A 75 11.25 -2.91 -33.43
N ALA A 76 11.61 -1.68 -33.10
CA ALA A 76 11.84 -1.25 -31.73
C ALA A 76 10.58 -1.39 -30.87
N GLN A 77 9.43 -0.89 -31.35
CA GLN A 77 8.15 -0.98 -30.64
C GLN A 77 7.74 -2.45 -30.43
N THR A 78 7.87 -3.28 -31.47
CA THR A 78 7.51 -4.71 -31.39
C THR A 78 8.37 -5.43 -30.36
N LEU A 79 9.70 -5.20 -30.38
CA LEU A 79 10.62 -5.79 -29.41
C LEU A 79 10.30 -5.35 -27.98
N THR A 80 10.08 -4.04 -27.75
CA THR A 80 9.70 -3.53 -26.43
C THR A 80 8.44 -4.21 -25.90
N GLY A 81 7.36 -4.25 -26.70
CA GLY A 81 6.10 -4.86 -26.27
C GLY A 81 6.23 -6.36 -25.98
N LEU A 82 6.95 -7.10 -26.83
CA LEU A 82 7.19 -8.54 -26.63
C LEU A 82 8.07 -8.82 -25.41
N GLN A 83 9.08 -7.99 -25.14
CA GLN A 83 9.90 -8.08 -23.93
C GLN A 83 9.08 -7.83 -22.65
N GLY A 84 8.17 -6.84 -22.68
CA GLY A 84 7.24 -6.59 -21.57
C GLY A 84 6.34 -7.80 -21.30
N TRP A 85 5.78 -8.40 -22.36
CA TRP A 85 5.00 -9.63 -22.21
C TRP A 85 5.83 -10.81 -21.72
N LEU A 86 7.06 -10.98 -22.21
CA LEU A 86 7.97 -12.02 -21.74
C LEU A 86 8.18 -11.89 -20.23
N ALA A 87 8.51 -10.69 -19.75
CA ALA A 87 8.68 -10.43 -18.32
C ALA A 87 7.41 -10.69 -17.51
N MET A 88 6.24 -10.37 -18.05
CA MET A 88 4.95 -10.71 -17.44
C MET A 88 4.81 -12.23 -17.29
N PHE A 89 4.91 -12.99 -18.38
CA PHE A 89 4.76 -14.45 -18.33
C PHE A 89 5.81 -15.13 -17.47
N GLU A 90 7.08 -14.69 -17.51
CA GLU A 90 8.15 -15.24 -16.66
C GLU A 90 7.90 -14.97 -15.16
N SER A 91 7.15 -13.92 -14.81
CA SER A 91 6.78 -13.61 -13.42
C SER A 91 5.63 -14.48 -12.89
N HIS A 92 4.82 -15.06 -13.79
CA HIS A 92 3.57 -15.76 -13.43
C HIS A 92 3.55 -17.25 -13.77
N ALA A 93 4.27 -17.65 -14.82
CA ALA A 93 4.26 -19.02 -15.30
C ALA A 93 5.03 -19.97 -14.39
N LEU A 94 4.56 -21.21 -14.35
CA LEU A 94 5.25 -22.33 -13.72
C LEU A 94 5.54 -23.35 -14.83
N GLU A 95 6.81 -23.53 -15.18
CA GLU A 95 7.19 -24.34 -16.34
C GLU A 95 7.03 -25.85 -16.12
N SER A 96 7.14 -26.33 -14.88
CA SER A 96 7.02 -27.76 -14.56
C SER A 96 5.62 -28.16 -14.07
N GLU A 97 5.11 -29.30 -14.53
CA GLU A 97 3.86 -29.89 -14.04
C GLU A 97 3.88 -30.11 -12.51
N GLN A 98 5.07 -30.45 -11.99
CA GLN A 98 5.28 -30.58 -10.55
C GLN A 98 5.04 -29.25 -9.81
N ALA A 99 5.64 -28.15 -10.27
CA ALA A 99 5.45 -26.84 -9.65
C ALA A 99 4.00 -26.37 -9.75
N GLN A 100 3.34 -26.60 -10.88
CA GLN A 100 1.90 -26.30 -11.06
C GLN A 100 1.03 -27.07 -10.05
N SER A 101 1.28 -28.38 -9.89
CA SER A 101 0.55 -29.23 -8.93
C SER A 101 0.78 -28.77 -7.49
N LEU A 102 2.02 -28.47 -7.12
CA LEU A 102 2.36 -27.94 -5.79
C LEU A 102 1.69 -26.59 -5.52
N LYS A 103 1.66 -25.70 -6.51
CA LYS A 103 0.99 -24.41 -6.39
C LYS A 103 -0.53 -24.55 -6.23
N ALA A 104 -1.16 -25.41 -7.03
CA ALA A 104 -2.59 -25.70 -6.90
C ALA A 104 -2.93 -26.26 -5.50
N GLY A 105 -2.09 -27.17 -4.99
CA GLY A 105 -2.22 -27.69 -3.63
C GLY A 105 -2.05 -26.63 -2.55
N LEU A 106 -1.16 -25.65 -2.74
CA LEU A 106 -1.01 -24.50 -1.85
C LEU A 106 -2.25 -23.60 -1.85
N ILE A 107 -2.77 -23.25 -3.03
CA ILE A 107 -3.98 -22.42 -3.17
C ILE A 107 -5.16 -23.06 -2.43
N GLN A 108 -5.38 -24.37 -2.63
CA GLN A 108 -6.43 -25.09 -1.91
C GLN A 108 -6.21 -25.09 -0.40
N PHE A 109 -4.97 -25.36 0.05
CA PHE A 109 -4.65 -25.38 1.47
C PHE A 109 -4.87 -24.01 2.15
N GLU A 110 -4.51 -22.92 1.46
CA GLU A 110 -4.75 -21.56 1.94
C GLU A 110 -6.25 -21.23 2.03
N ALA A 111 -7.04 -21.65 1.03
CA ALA A 111 -8.49 -21.51 1.06
C ALA A 111 -9.11 -22.24 2.27
N ASP A 112 -8.69 -23.48 2.53
CA ASP A 112 -9.15 -24.28 3.67
C ASP A 112 -8.75 -23.63 5.01
N LEU A 113 -7.52 -23.13 5.12
CA LEU A 113 -7.03 -22.42 6.31
C LEU A 113 -7.80 -21.11 6.54
N PHE A 114 -8.08 -20.37 5.47
CA PHE A 114 -8.87 -19.15 5.51
C PHE A 114 -10.30 -19.42 5.98
N GLU A 115 -10.95 -20.47 5.46
CA GLU A 115 -12.29 -20.89 5.91
C GLU A 115 -12.30 -21.27 7.40
N LYS A 116 -11.30 -22.03 7.87
CA LYS A 116 -11.14 -22.34 9.31
C LYS A 116 -10.97 -21.07 10.13
N LYS A 117 -10.15 -20.13 9.67
CA LYS A 117 -9.90 -18.85 10.35
C LYS A 117 -11.13 -17.97 10.40
N GLN A 118 -11.94 -17.92 9.34
CA GLN A 118 -13.21 -17.19 9.34
C GLN A 118 -14.19 -17.72 10.39
N LYS A 119 -14.18 -19.04 10.64
CA LYS A 119 -14.99 -19.68 11.69
C LYS A 119 -14.41 -19.52 13.09
N HIS A 120 -13.17 -19.05 13.23
CA HIS A 120 -12.54 -18.80 14.52
C HIS A 120 -12.91 -17.41 15.04
N VAL A 121 -13.94 -17.38 15.90
CA VAL A 121 -14.40 -16.15 16.56
C VAL A 121 -13.39 -15.71 17.62
N LEU A 122 -12.91 -14.47 17.50
CA LEU A 122 -12.09 -13.82 18.52
C LEU A 122 -12.99 -13.04 19.46
N THR A 123 -12.71 -13.13 20.76
CA THR A 123 -13.45 -12.41 21.79
C THR A 123 -12.51 -11.69 22.75
N TYR A 124 -12.90 -10.51 23.24
CA TYR A 124 -12.24 -9.84 24.36
C TYR A 124 -13.27 -9.43 25.42
N THR A 125 -12.82 -9.15 26.64
CA THR A 125 -13.66 -8.64 27.72
C THR A 125 -13.78 -7.12 27.64
N ASN A 126 -14.99 -6.59 27.48
CA ASN A 126 -15.29 -5.15 27.47
C ASN A 126 -15.26 -4.54 28.89
N GLU A 127 -15.56 -3.25 28.98
CA GLU A 127 -15.56 -2.48 30.23
C GLU A 127 -16.68 -2.89 31.22
N GLN A 128 -17.73 -3.57 30.75
CA GLN A 128 -18.79 -4.17 31.58
C GLN A 128 -18.41 -5.57 32.10
N GLY A 129 -17.26 -6.12 31.68
CA GLY A 129 -16.84 -7.47 32.04
C GLY A 129 -17.46 -8.57 31.17
N GLU A 130 -18.08 -8.20 30.04
CA GLU A 130 -18.74 -9.12 29.12
C GLU A 130 -17.80 -9.54 27.99
N ALA A 131 -17.91 -10.79 27.54
CA ALA A 131 -17.18 -11.26 26.37
C ALA A 131 -17.86 -10.77 25.09
N VAL A 132 -17.13 -9.99 24.28
CA VAL A 132 -17.62 -9.44 23.01
C VAL A 132 -16.80 -9.95 21.84
N GLU A 133 -17.48 -10.30 20.75
CA GLU A 133 -16.83 -10.70 19.50
C GLU A 133 -16.12 -9.50 18.86
N ALA A 134 -14.95 -9.75 18.29
CA ALA A 134 -14.14 -8.69 17.70
C ALA A 134 -13.40 -9.15 16.46
N SER A 135 -13.30 -8.27 15.47
CA SER A 135 -12.36 -8.44 14.36
C SER A 135 -10.92 -8.14 14.81
N ILE A 136 -9.93 -8.56 14.02
CA ILE A 136 -8.52 -8.17 14.21
C ILE A 136 -8.35 -6.64 14.23
N VAL A 137 -9.13 -5.93 13.41
CA VAL A 137 -9.13 -4.46 13.35
C VAL A 137 -9.66 -3.87 14.66
N THR A 138 -10.79 -4.40 15.15
CA THR A 138 -11.40 -4.00 16.43
C THR A 138 -10.43 -4.23 17.58
N LEU A 139 -9.83 -5.42 17.69
CA LEU A 139 -8.84 -5.72 18.73
C LEU A 139 -7.66 -4.74 18.69
N GLY A 140 -7.15 -4.43 17.50
CA GLY A 140 -6.05 -3.50 17.31
C GLY A 140 -6.42 -2.08 17.75
N SER A 141 -7.63 -1.62 17.41
CA SER A 141 -8.14 -0.32 17.85
C SER A 141 -8.28 -0.26 19.37
N THR A 142 -8.87 -1.30 19.99
CA THR A 142 -9.04 -1.42 21.44
C THR A 142 -7.70 -1.37 22.17
N VAL A 143 -6.70 -2.12 21.71
CA VAL A 143 -5.33 -2.10 22.29
C VAL A 143 -4.69 -0.71 22.22
N ARG A 144 -4.97 0.08 21.18
CA ARG A 144 -4.34 1.40 21.01
C ARG A 144 -5.04 2.52 21.77
N THR A 145 -6.36 2.44 21.95
CA THR A 145 -7.17 3.63 22.28
C THR A 145 -8.05 3.49 23.52
N HIS A 146 -8.33 2.28 23.98
CA HIS A 146 -9.30 2.10 25.06
C HIS A 146 -8.74 2.55 26.41
N ASP A 147 -9.48 3.37 27.17
CA ASP A 147 -8.98 4.01 28.40
C ASP A 147 -8.68 3.01 29.53
N GLN A 148 -9.44 1.92 29.61
CA GLN A 148 -9.25 0.88 30.63
C GLN A 148 -8.19 -0.15 30.23
N GLU A 149 -7.11 -0.24 31.02
CA GLU A 149 -6.02 -1.20 30.82
C GLU A 149 -6.47 -2.65 30.79
N ALA A 150 -7.42 -3.04 31.65
CA ALA A 150 -7.93 -4.40 31.70
C ALA A 150 -8.55 -4.84 30.36
N VAL A 151 -9.25 -3.93 29.68
CA VAL A 151 -9.85 -4.14 28.36
C VAL A 151 -8.75 -4.25 27.29
N ARG A 152 -7.78 -3.33 27.29
CA ARG A 152 -6.61 -3.40 26.38
C ARG A 152 -5.86 -4.72 26.51
N ARG A 153 -5.59 -5.14 27.74
CA ARG A 153 -4.94 -6.41 28.05
C ARG A 153 -5.74 -7.61 27.56
N SER A 154 -7.07 -7.60 27.74
CA SER A 154 -7.93 -8.67 27.22
C SER A 154 -7.93 -8.73 25.69
N ALA A 155 -7.95 -7.58 25.01
CA ALA A 155 -7.88 -7.52 23.55
C ALA A 155 -6.52 -7.99 23.01
N HIS A 156 -5.43 -7.62 23.69
CA HIS A 156 -4.08 -8.10 23.36
C HIS A 156 -3.93 -9.60 23.59
N GLN A 157 -4.50 -10.14 24.66
CA GLN A 157 -4.54 -11.58 24.92
C GLN A 157 -5.29 -12.34 23.82
N ALA A 158 -6.35 -11.76 23.24
CA ALA A 158 -7.06 -12.36 22.10
C ALA A 158 -6.16 -12.49 20.86
N PHE A 159 -5.24 -11.54 20.62
CA PHE A 159 -4.22 -11.72 19.57
C PHE A 159 -3.25 -12.86 19.87
N LEU A 160 -2.80 -13.01 21.12
CA LEU A 160 -1.91 -14.10 21.49
C LEU A 160 -2.59 -15.47 21.35
N VAL A 161 -3.89 -15.55 21.68
CA VAL A 161 -4.71 -16.75 21.42
C VAL A 161 -4.78 -17.04 19.92
N LEU A 162 -4.96 -16.03 19.08
CA LEU A 162 -4.94 -16.19 17.62
C LEU A 162 -3.60 -16.75 17.11
N GLU A 163 -2.46 -16.26 17.61
CA GLU A 163 -1.14 -16.79 17.22
C GLU A 163 -1.03 -18.30 17.51
N GLN A 164 -1.44 -18.72 18.71
CA GLN A 164 -1.40 -20.12 19.12
C GLN A 164 -2.40 -20.97 18.33
N TRP A 165 -3.59 -20.42 18.05
CA TRP A 165 -4.57 -21.10 17.19
C TRP A 165 -3.99 -21.34 15.79
N LEU A 166 -3.35 -20.35 15.17
CA LEU A 166 -2.74 -20.49 13.83
C LEU A 166 -1.68 -21.60 13.81
N LEU A 167 -0.79 -21.64 14.81
CA LEU A 167 0.25 -22.65 14.94
C LEU A 167 -0.31 -24.08 15.04
N GLN A 168 -1.49 -24.23 15.65
CA GLN A 168 -2.17 -25.52 15.81
C GLN A 168 -3.10 -25.88 14.64
N ASN A 169 -3.46 -24.92 13.78
CA ASN A 169 -4.53 -25.10 12.77
C ASN A 169 -4.07 -25.00 11.31
N GLY A 170 -2.75 -24.98 11.06
CA GLY A 170 -2.20 -25.18 9.71
C GLY A 170 -1.08 -24.25 9.31
N PHE A 171 -0.71 -23.26 10.12
CA PHE A 171 0.35 -22.32 9.76
C PHE A 171 1.72 -23.00 9.55
N LEU A 172 2.09 -23.95 10.42
CA LEU A 172 3.35 -24.70 10.28
C LEU A 172 3.38 -25.54 9.00
N GLU A 173 2.26 -26.19 8.67
CA GLU A 173 2.11 -26.99 7.46
C GLU A 173 2.15 -26.10 6.19
N LEU A 174 1.56 -24.89 6.26
CA LEU A 174 1.66 -23.91 5.19
C LEU A 174 3.12 -23.53 4.90
N VAL A 175 3.91 -23.25 5.94
CA VAL A 175 5.34 -22.94 5.81
C VAL A 175 6.10 -24.10 5.13
N LYS A 176 5.84 -25.34 5.53
CA LYS A 176 6.45 -26.54 4.93
C LYS A 176 6.12 -26.67 3.44
N ARG A 177 4.83 -26.53 3.08
CA ARG A 177 4.37 -26.63 1.69
C ARG A 177 4.97 -25.53 0.81
N ARG A 178 5.03 -24.30 1.33
CA ARG A 178 5.64 -23.16 0.64
C ARG A 178 7.13 -23.39 0.38
N ASN A 179 7.88 -23.89 1.38
CA ASN A 179 9.28 -24.25 1.20
C ASN A 179 9.46 -25.41 0.21
N HIS A 180 8.60 -26.42 0.25
CA HIS A 180 8.64 -27.52 -0.72
C HIS A 180 8.41 -27.03 -2.16
N PHE A 181 7.41 -26.16 -2.35
CA PHE A 181 7.17 -25.49 -3.63
C PHE A 181 8.37 -24.68 -4.11
N ALA A 182 8.93 -23.81 -3.27
CA ALA A 182 10.09 -22.98 -3.63
C ALA A 182 11.33 -23.82 -3.99
N ARG A 183 11.58 -24.91 -3.26
CA ARG A 183 12.67 -25.85 -3.57
C ARG A 183 12.47 -26.57 -4.89
N SER A 184 11.23 -26.87 -5.28
CA SER A 184 10.93 -27.45 -6.61
C SER A 184 11.28 -26.51 -7.77
N LEU A 185 11.36 -25.20 -7.49
CA LEU A 185 11.76 -24.15 -8.43
C LEU A 185 13.25 -23.79 -8.34
N GLY A 186 14.03 -24.48 -7.49
CA GLY A 186 15.46 -24.24 -7.31
C GLY A 186 15.83 -23.18 -6.27
N TYR A 187 14.85 -22.63 -5.52
CA TYR A 187 15.11 -21.69 -4.43
C TYR A 187 15.36 -22.42 -3.11
N LYS A 188 16.19 -21.84 -2.23
CA LYS A 188 16.50 -22.43 -0.92
C LYS A 188 15.27 -22.42 0.01
N THR A 189 14.56 -21.29 0.04
CA THR A 189 13.36 -21.06 0.85
C THR A 189 12.27 -20.35 0.05
N PHE A 190 11.04 -20.36 0.57
CA PHE A 190 9.96 -19.56 0.00
C PHE A 190 10.20 -18.06 0.08
N PHE A 191 10.95 -17.59 1.10
CA PHE A 191 11.34 -16.19 1.20
C PHE A 191 12.20 -15.78 -0.02
N ASP A 192 13.20 -16.59 -0.38
CA ASP A 192 14.07 -16.34 -1.54
C ASP A 192 13.27 -16.29 -2.85
N TYR A 193 12.35 -17.24 -3.03
CA TYR A 193 11.44 -17.27 -4.17
C TYR A 193 10.59 -15.99 -4.26
N SER A 194 9.96 -15.59 -3.14
CA SER A 194 9.06 -14.44 -3.11
C SER A 194 9.79 -13.14 -3.42
N VAL A 195 10.96 -12.90 -2.80
CA VAL A 195 11.76 -11.68 -3.04
C VAL A 195 12.23 -11.61 -4.49
N ALA A 196 12.73 -12.72 -5.04
CA ALA A 196 13.17 -12.76 -6.44
C ALA A 196 12.02 -12.47 -7.41
N LYS A 197 10.83 -13.06 -7.17
CA LYS A 197 9.65 -12.85 -8.00
C LYS A 197 9.09 -11.44 -7.90
N LYS A 198 8.92 -10.90 -6.69
CA LYS A 198 8.18 -9.66 -6.44
C LYS A 198 9.04 -8.42 -6.58
N GLU A 199 10.27 -8.45 -6.07
CA GLU A 199 11.15 -7.27 -6.02
C GLU A 199 12.25 -7.27 -7.10
N LYS A 200 12.44 -8.38 -7.82
CA LYS A 200 13.57 -8.57 -8.77
C LYS A 200 14.94 -8.40 -8.08
N MET A 201 15.05 -8.84 -6.83
CA MET A 201 16.25 -8.77 -5.99
C MET A 201 16.56 -10.14 -5.38
N THR A 202 17.80 -10.36 -4.95
CA THR A 202 18.12 -11.49 -4.06
C THR A 202 17.80 -11.13 -2.60
N THR A 203 17.62 -12.15 -1.76
CA THR A 203 17.48 -11.98 -0.31
C THR A 203 18.64 -11.20 0.30
N GLU A 204 19.88 -11.43 -0.15
CA GLU A 204 21.07 -10.72 0.33
C GLU A 204 21.04 -9.22 -0.04
N GLN A 205 20.59 -8.89 -1.26
CA GLN A 205 20.44 -7.50 -1.68
C GLN A 205 19.37 -6.80 -0.83
N LEU A 206 18.22 -7.45 -0.60
CA LEU A 206 17.18 -6.92 0.27
C LEU A 206 17.73 -6.68 1.69
N PHE A 207 18.38 -7.67 2.30
CA PHE A 207 18.86 -7.54 3.67
C PHE A 207 20.03 -6.57 3.82
N THR A 208 20.82 -6.32 2.77
CA THR A 208 21.82 -5.23 2.79
C THR A 208 21.15 -3.87 3.07
N ILE A 209 19.97 -3.64 2.50
CA ILE A 209 19.20 -2.39 2.69
C ILE A 209 18.52 -2.38 4.06
N LEU A 210 17.89 -3.51 4.44
CA LEU A 210 17.18 -3.63 5.71
C LEU A 210 18.14 -3.52 6.91
N ASP A 211 19.32 -4.13 6.84
CA ASP A 211 20.36 -4.06 7.88
C ASP A 211 20.92 -2.63 8.01
N ASP A 212 21.14 -1.90 6.90
CA ASP A 212 21.56 -0.49 6.94
C ASP A 212 20.51 0.38 7.65
N PHE A 213 19.22 0.20 7.34
CA PHE A 213 18.15 0.93 8.03
C PHE A 213 18.04 0.57 9.51
N GLU A 214 18.12 -0.73 9.82
CA GLU A 214 18.07 -1.22 11.20
C GLU A 214 19.20 -0.58 12.02
N GLN A 215 20.43 -0.57 11.48
CA GLN A 215 21.60 -0.02 12.17
C GLN A 215 21.46 1.49 12.38
N ARG A 216 21.05 2.26 11.36
CA ARG A 216 20.92 3.72 11.44
C ARG A 216 19.88 4.19 12.45
N THR A 217 18.82 3.41 12.66
CA THR A 217 17.68 3.80 13.50
C THR A 217 17.72 3.21 14.90
N ARG A 218 18.62 2.25 15.15
CA ARG A 218 18.69 1.48 16.41
C ARG A 218 18.80 2.38 17.63
N ASP A 219 19.80 3.26 17.66
CA ASP A 219 20.13 4.01 18.87
C ASP A 219 19.01 5.00 19.23
N ARG A 220 18.45 5.72 18.25
CA ARG A 220 17.30 6.60 18.51
C ARG A 220 16.10 5.81 19.02
N HIS A 221 15.78 4.68 18.38
CA HIS A 221 14.65 3.82 18.75
C HIS A 221 14.74 3.36 20.21
N PHE A 222 15.87 2.76 20.61
CA PHE A 222 16.04 2.28 21.98
C PHE A 222 16.11 3.43 23.00
N THR A 223 16.64 4.59 22.61
CA THR A 223 16.58 5.81 23.43
C THR A 223 15.12 6.23 23.69
N SER A 224 14.25 6.21 22.67
CA SER A 224 12.83 6.55 22.83
C SER A 224 12.11 5.60 23.79
N LEU A 225 12.42 4.30 23.77
CA LEU A 225 11.85 3.34 24.72
C LEU A 225 12.32 3.62 26.15
N ALA A 226 13.59 3.97 26.34
CA ALA A 226 14.13 4.35 27.65
C ALA A 226 13.49 5.64 28.17
N GLU A 227 13.33 6.66 27.32
CA GLU A 227 12.63 7.92 27.63
C GLU A 227 11.17 7.66 28.05
N LEU A 228 10.49 6.76 27.35
CA LEU A 228 9.12 6.36 27.67
C LEU A 228 9.04 5.64 29.02
N SER A 229 9.90 4.66 29.26
CA SER A 229 9.94 3.95 30.54
C SER A 229 10.28 4.88 31.69
N GLN A 230 11.22 5.81 31.50
CA GLN A 230 11.58 6.79 32.53
C GLN A 230 10.41 7.72 32.86
N SER A 231 9.61 8.11 31.86
CA SER A 231 8.51 9.07 32.03
C SER A 231 7.19 8.42 32.48
N LYS A 232 6.89 7.19 32.02
CA LYS A 232 5.59 6.51 32.24
C LYS A 232 5.70 5.15 32.92
N GLY A 233 6.92 4.71 33.26
CA GLY A 233 7.22 3.42 33.90
C GLY A 233 7.32 2.26 32.91
N GLU A 234 7.95 1.17 33.34
CA GLU A 234 8.15 -0.06 32.55
C GLU A 234 6.84 -0.67 32.02
N GLN A 235 5.71 -0.45 32.70
CA GLN A 235 4.40 -0.94 32.24
C GLN A 235 3.97 -0.29 30.91
N ALA A 236 4.49 0.90 30.59
CA ALA A 236 4.27 1.54 29.30
C ALA A 236 4.92 0.76 28.14
N LEU A 237 5.88 -0.13 28.40
CA LEU A 237 6.51 -0.96 27.35
C LEU A 237 5.80 -2.30 27.10
N GLN A 238 4.72 -2.60 27.83
CA GLN A 238 3.92 -3.80 27.57
C GLN A 238 3.10 -3.63 26.30
N GLY A 239 2.97 -4.68 25.48
CA GLY A 239 2.28 -4.60 24.18
C GLY A 239 0.88 -3.97 24.24
N HIS A 240 0.10 -4.27 25.29
CA HIS A 240 -1.25 -3.71 25.49
C HIS A 240 -1.29 -2.26 26.02
N ASN A 241 -0.14 -1.69 26.40
CA ASN A 241 -0.02 -0.34 26.90
C ASN A 241 0.86 0.54 26.00
N PHE A 242 1.72 -0.04 25.17
CA PHE A 242 2.77 0.69 24.46
C PHE A 242 2.23 1.80 23.56
N ILE A 243 1.39 1.48 22.58
CA ILE A 243 0.81 2.52 21.72
C ILE A 243 -0.04 3.50 22.51
N TYR A 244 -0.90 2.98 23.40
CA TYR A 244 -1.76 3.82 24.26
C TYR A 244 -0.94 4.82 25.09
N SER A 245 0.28 4.45 25.51
CA SER A 245 1.12 5.28 26.34
C SER A 245 1.62 6.54 25.64
N PHE A 246 1.64 6.61 24.31
CA PHE A 246 2.07 7.80 23.57
C PHE A 246 1.09 8.24 22.48
N ALA A 247 0.03 7.48 22.22
CA ALA A 247 -1.12 7.92 21.46
C ALA A 247 -1.77 9.09 22.21
N GLY A 248 -1.54 10.30 21.71
CA GLY A 248 -2.14 11.51 22.28
C GLY A 248 -3.57 11.73 21.79
N ASP A 249 -4.30 12.61 22.49
CA ASP A 249 -5.65 13.08 22.10
C ASP A 249 -5.65 14.01 20.86
N VAL A 250 -4.48 14.25 20.24
CA VAL A 250 -4.30 15.29 19.22
C VAL A 250 -5.17 15.07 17.98
N MET A 251 -5.54 13.83 17.66
CA MET A 251 -6.48 13.56 16.55
C MET A 251 -7.88 14.11 16.84
N ARG A 252 -8.33 14.14 18.11
CA ARG A 252 -9.60 14.77 18.50
C ARG A 252 -9.55 16.29 18.34
N GLU A 253 -8.38 16.90 18.58
CA GLU A 253 -8.18 18.34 18.36
C GLU A 253 -8.10 18.71 16.88
N LEU A 254 -7.55 17.81 16.05
CA LEU A 254 -7.47 18.00 14.60
C LEU A 254 -8.82 17.78 13.90
N ASP A 255 -9.65 16.87 14.40
CA ASP A 255 -10.91 16.42 13.78
C ASP A 255 -11.80 17.55 13.25
N PRO A 256 -12.06 18.66 13.99
CA PRO A 256 -12.89 19.76 13.50
C PRO A 256 -12.35 20.46 12.23
N TYR A 257 -11.06 20.31 11.93
CA TYR A 257 -10.39 20.92 10.78
C TYR A 257 -10.30 19.96 9.57
N VAL A 258 -10.63 18.69 9.77
CA VAL A 258 -10.56 17.64 8.73
C VAL A 258 -11.87 16.89 8.55
N PRO A 259 -13.03 17.58 8.40
CA PRO A 259 -14.28 16.90 8.14
C PRO A 259 -14.23 16.14 6.82
N PHE A 260 -14.81 14.95 6.79
CA PHE A 260 -14.77 14.09 5.59
C PHE A 260 -15.46 14.73 4.38
N SER A 261 -16.48 15.57 4.60
CA SER A 261 -17.18 16.30 3.54
C SER A 261 -16.25 17.10 2.64
N GLN A 262 -15.13 17.61 3.18
CA GLN A 262 -14.15 18.41 2.44
C GLN A 262 -13.02 17.57 1.80
N SER A 263 -12.97 16.26 2.03
CA SER A 263 -11.89 15.39 1.57
C SER A 263 -11.75 15.38 0.05
N LEU A 264 -12.87 15.29 -0.68
CA LEU A 264 -12.87 15.25 -2.15
C LEU A 264 -12.29 16.54 -2.75
N ARG A 265 -12.77 17.69 -2.26
CA ARG A 265 -12.26 19.01 -2.68
C ARG A 265 -10.76 19.14 -2.42
N ARG A 266 -10.31 18.79 -1.21
CA ARG A 266 -8.90 18.89 -0.81
C ARG A 266 -8.01 18.00 -1.66
N TRP A 267 -8.49 16.81 -2.03
CA TRP A 267 -7.81 15.92 -2.97
C TRP A 267 -7.70 16.53 -4.37
N VAL A 268 -8.83 16.95 -4.96
CA VAL A 268 -8.87 17.59 -6.29
C VAL A 268 -7.92 18.78 -6.36
N GLU A 269 -8.01 19.65 -5.37
CA GLU A 269 -7.23 20.88 -5.31
C GLU A 269 -5.73 20.61 -5.07
N SER A 270 -5.39 19.69 -4.16
CA SER A 270 -3.98 19.35 -3.88
C SER A 270 -3.32 18.72 -5.10
N PHE A 271 -3.97 17.74 -5.74
CA PHE A 271 -3.44 17.08 -6.93
C PHE A 271 -3.34 18.06 -8.11
N GLY A 272 -4.37 18.90 -8.29
CA GLY A 272 -4.38 19.94 -9.32
C GLY A 272 -3.26 20.98 -9.13
N ARG A 273 -2.94 21.38 -7.89
CA ARG A 273 -1.83 22.33 -7.63
C ARG A 273 -0.45 21.68 -7.72
N LEU A 274 -0.35 20.36 -7.56
CA LEU A 274 0.86 19.60 -7.85
C LEU A 274 1.06 19.33 -9.36
N ASN A 275 0.11 19.74 -10.21
CA ASN A 275 0.04 19.34 -11.63
C ASN A 275 0.07 17.82 -11.83
N ILE A 276 -0.61 17.08 -10.94
CA ILE A 276 -0.89 15.67 -11.16
C ILE A 276 -2.15 15.58 -12.02
N GLU A 277 -2.02 14.96 -13.19
CA GLU A 277 -3.13 14.67 -14.09
C GLU A 277 -3.36 13.16 -14.22
N PHE A 278 -4.48 12.75 -14.82
CA PHE A 278 -4.86 11.35 -15.04
C PHE A 278 -5.00 11.01 -16.52
N SER A 279 -4.39 11.82 -17.42
CA SER A 279 -4.28 11.53 -18.86
C SER A 279 -5.61 11.09 -19.53
N GLY A 280 -6.73 11.73 -19.16
CA GLY A 280 -8.06 11.46 -19.71
C GLY A 280 -8.79 10.25 -19.10
N ALA A 281 -8.31 9.69 -17.99
CA ALA A 281 -8.88 8.50 -17.38
C ALA A 281 -10.33 8.68 -16.91
N GLU A 282 -11.08 7.58 -16.86
CA GLU A 282 -12.36 7.50 -16.14
C GLU A 282 -12.11 6.97 -14.72
N LEU A 283 -12.50 7.75 -13.71
CA LEU A 283 -12.36 7.44 -12.28
C LEU A 283 -13.73 7.17 -11.64
N THR A 284 -13.86 6.04 -10.94
CA THR A 284 -15.02 5.73 -10.08
C THR A 284 -14.58 5.62 -8.62
N LEU A 285 -15.22 6.38 -7.75
CA LEU A 285 -14.85 6.53 -6.33
C LEU A 285 -15.99 6.02 -5.44
N ASP A 286 -15.79 4.94 -4.69
CA ASP A 286 -16.74 4.49 -3.64
C ASP A 286 -16.11 4.77 -2.26
N LEU A 287 -16.45 5.88 -1.64
CA LEU A 287 -15.66 6.42 -0.51
C LEU A 287 -16.26 6.17 0.89
N LEU A 288 -17.50 5.69 0.96
CA LEU A 288 -18.24 5.55 2.22
C LEU A 288 -18.28 4.10 2.68
N ASP A 289 -18.25 3.87 4.00
CA ASP A 289 -18.52 2.54 4.55
C ASP A 289 -19.98 2.14 4.30
N ARG A 290 -20.18 0.88 3.88
CA ARG A 290 -21.49 0.32 3.61
C ARG A 290 -21.51 -1.16 3.93
N LYS A 291 -22.64 -1.66 4.45
CA LYS A 291 -22.83 -3.10 4.63
C LYS A 291 -22.70 -3.86 3.31
N GLY A 292 -21.87 -4.89 3.29
CA GLY A 292 -21.62 -5.73 2.11
C GLY A 292 -20.47 -5.26 1.23
N LYS A 293 -19.96 -4.04 1.46
CA LYS A 293 -18.73 -3.54 0.83
C LYS A 293 -17.50 -4.16 1.49
N TYR A 294 -16.46 -4.37 0.70
CA TYR A 294 -15.16 -4.84 1.18
C TYR A 294 -14.53 -3.83 2.17
N PRO A 295 -14.15 -4.25 3.40
CA PRO A 295 -13.84 -3.34 4.49
C PRO A 295 -12.39 -2.84 4.50
N ASN A 296 -11.78 -2.61 3.32
CA ASN A 296 -10.47 -1.96 3.18
C ASN A 296 -10.44 -1.01 1.95
N GLY A 297 -9.52 -0.04 1.96
CA GLY A 297 -9.20 0.76 0.78
C GLY A 297 -8.40 -0.06 -0.24
N PHE A 298 -8.61 0.21 -1.52
CA PHE A 298 -7.80 -0.30 -2.63
C PHE A 298 -8.08 0.51 -3.90
N CYS A 299 -7.16 0.42 -4.86
CA CYS A 299 -7.26 0.99 -6.20
C CYS A 299 -6.99 -0.10 -7.23
N HIS A 300 -7.80 -0.18 -8.28
CA HIS A 300 -7.58 -1.14 -9.36
C HIS A 300 -7.96 -0.55 -10.73
N GLY A 301 -7.33 -1.06 -11.80
CA GLY A 301 -7.47 -0.54 -13.16
C GLY A 301 -8.14 -1.52 -14.13
N PRO A 302 -9.48 -1.49 -14.30
CA PRO A 302 -10.18 -2.30 -15.31
C PRO A 302 -9.67 -2.17 -16.73
N ILE A 303 -9.19 -0.97 -17.11
CA ILE A 303 -8.52 -0.73 -18.38
C ILE A 303 -7.16 -0.08 -18.06
N PRO A 304 -6.04 -0.79 -18.26
CA PRO A 304 -4.71 -0.21 -18.11
C PRO A 304 -4.44 0.86 -19.17
N ALA A 305 -3.67 1.91 -18.83
CA ALA A 305 -3.28 2.93 -19.78
C ALA A 305 -2.09 2.45 -20.64
N PHE A 306 -2.15 2.67 -21.95
CA PHE A 306 -1.05 2.38 -22.88
C PHE A 306 -1.31 3.00 -24.27
N TYR A 307 -0.32 2.95 -25.15
CA TYR A 307 -0.48 3.24 -26.58
C TYR A 307 -0.76 1.96 -27.37
N ASP A 308 -1.94 1.85 -27.96
CA ASP A 308 -2.29 0.81 -28.92
C ASP A 308 -1.99 1.31 -30.35
N GLN A 309 -0.88 0.85 -30.93
CA GLN A 309 -0.49 1.23 -32.30
C GLN A 309 -0.46 2.76 -32.50
N GLY A 310 0.11 3.47 -31.52
CA GLY A 310 0.21 4.93 -31.51
C GLY A 310 -1.06 5.68 -31.09
N GLN A 311 -2.17 4.97 -30.84
CA GLN A 311 -3.39 5.56 -30.28
C GLN A 311 -3.40 5.46 -28.76
N TRP A 312 -3.66 6.57 -28.08
CA TRP A 312 -3.75 6.60 -26.63
C TRP A 312 -5.00 5.87 -26.14
N VAL A 313 -4.82 4.91 -25.23
CA VAL A 313 -5.89 4.25 -24.48
C VAL A 313 -5.86 4.80 -23.06
N ALA A 314 -6.82 5.66 -22.74
CA ALA A 314 -6.96 6.20 -21.39
C ALA A 314 -7.39 5.11 -20.40
N ALA A 315 -6.91 5.20 -19.16
CA ALA A 315 -7.25 4.22 -18.13
C ALA A 315 -8.72 4.30 -17.71
N LYS A 316 -9.24 3.18 -17.23
CA LYS A 316 -10.36 3.17 -16.28
C LYS A 316 -9.80 2.72 -14.95
N VAL A 317 -10.03 3.49 -13.92
CA VAL A 317 -9.53 3.23 -12.57
C VAL A 317 -10.67 3.39 -11.58
N ASN A 318 -10.85 2.42 -10.70
CA ASN A 318 -11.76 2.56 -9.57
C ASN A 318 -10.95 2.46 -8.29
N PHE A 319 -11.34 3.24 -7.28
CA PHE A 319 -10.79 3.06 -5.96
C PHE A 319 -11.78 3.40 -4.86
N THR A 320 -11.49 2.90 -3.66
CA THR A 320 -12.43 2.90 -2.55
C THR A 320 -11.79 3.31 -1.23
N SER A 321 -12.59 3.88 -0.34
CA SER A 321 -12.30 4.01 1.09
C SER A 321 -13.53 3.64 1.92
N ASN A 322 -13.39 3.53 3.23
CA ASN A 322 -14.49 3.14 4.13
C ASN A 322 -14.74 4.21 5.19
N ALA A 323 -14.85 5.46 4.75
CA ALA A 323 -15.07 6.57 5.66
C ALA A 323 -16.46 6.51 6.29
N LYS A 324 -16.53 6.90 7.57
CA LYS A 324 -17.74 7.08 8.37
C LYS A 324 -17.79 8.53 8.82
N PRO A 325 -18.41 9.44 8.03
CA PRO A 325 -18.36 10.88 8.27
C PRO A 325 -18.85 11.32 9.65
N ASP A 326 -19.68 10.51 10.30
CA ASP A 326 -20.24 10.70 11.63
C ASP A 326 -19.32 10.24 12.78
N GLN A 327 -18.15 9.68 12.48
CA GLN A 327 -17.16 9.21 13.47
C GLN A 327 -15.96 10.14 13.57
N VAL A 328 -15.62 10.54 14.80
CA VAL A 328 -14.42 11.32 15.12
C VAL A 328 -13.17 10.59 14.61
N GLY A 329 -12.31 11.30 13.89
CA GLY A 329 -11.10 10.80 13.26
C GLY A 329 -11.31 10.26 11.85
N SER A 330 -12.53 9.88 11.48
CA SER A 330 -12.79 9.30 10.16
C SER A 330 -12.53 10.27 9.01
N GLY A 331 -12.62 11.58 9.24
CA GLY A 331 -12.29 12.56 8.23
C GLY A 331 -10.81 12.55 7.85
N TYR A 332 -9.92 12.43 8.85
CA TYR A 332 -8.49 12.29 8.62
C TYR A 332 -8.12 10.95 7.98
N ASP A 333 -8.67 9.85 8.50
CA ASP A 333 -8.39 8.51 7.96
C ASP A 333 -8.92 8.41 6.51
N GLY A 334 -10.12 8.94 6.26
CA GLY A 334 -10.75 8.92 4.94
C GLY A 334 -9.99 9.75 3.89
N ILE A 335 -9.49 10.94 4.24
CA ILE A 335 -8.66 11.73 3.31
C ILE A 335 -7.28 11.09 3.09
N ASN A 336 -6.72 10.44 4.11
CA ASN A 336 -5.47 9.70 3.97
C ASN A 336 -5.60 8.56 2.96
N THR A 337 -6.64 7.73 3.07
CA THR A 337 -6.94 6.70 2.05
C THR A 337 -7.21 7.33 0.68
N LEU A 338 -7.99 8.40 0.60
CA LEU A 338 -8.26 9.08 -0.69
C LEU A 338 -6.97 9.57 -1.39
N PHE A 339 -6.01 10.13 -0.65
CA PHE A 339 -4.73 10.56 -1.22
C PHE A 339 -3.86 9.37 -1.63
N HIS A 340 -3.85 8.32 -0.81
CA HIS A 340 -3.12 7.09 -1.08
C HIS A 340 -3.62 6.45 -2.38
N GLU A 341 -4.90 6.12 -2.45
CA GLU A 341 -5.51 5.49 -3.63
C GLU A 341 -5.50 6.41 -4.86
N GLY A 342 -5.68 7.72 -4.65
CA GLY A 342 -5.52 8.72 -5.70
C GLY A 342 -4.12 8.73 -6.30
N GLY A 343 -3.08 8.47 -5.51
CA GLY A 343 -1.70 8.34 -5.98
C GLY A 343 -1.49 7.06 -6.81
N HIS A 344 -2.09 5.93 -6.43
CA HIS A 344 -2.12 4.74 -7.28
C HIS A 344 -2.83 5.01 -8.61
N ALA A 345 -4.00 5.65 -8.56
CA ALA A 345 -4.75 6.00 -9.75
C ALA A 345 -3.96 6.94 -10.68
N ALA A 346 -3.25 7.92 -10.14
CA ALA A 346 -2.39 8.81 -10.92
C ALA A 346 -1.22 8.04 -11.57
N HIS A 347 -0.58 7.14 -10.83
CA HIS A 347 0.47 6.28 -11.38
C HIS A 347 -0.04 5.48 -12.59
N PHE A 348 -1.08 4.65 -12.42
CA PHE A 348 -1.54 3.76 -13.49
C PHE A 348 -2.20 4.50 -14.66
N ALA A 349 -2.82 5.66 -14.42
CA ALA A 349 -3.37 6.48 -15.50
C ALA A 349 -2.30 7.12 -16.40
N ASN A 350 -1.05 7.24 -15.91
CA ASN A 350 0.05 7.88 -16.63
C ASN A 350 1.08 6.92 -17.21
N VAL A 351 0.84 5.60 -17.23
CA VAL A 351 1.72 4.68 -17.93
C VAL A 351 1.60 4.90 -19.45
N LYS A 352 2.71 5.22 -20.11
CA LYS A 352 2.79 5.66 -21.52
C LYS A 352 3.59 4.69 -22.39
N MET A 353 3.55 3.41 -22.04
CA MET A 353 4.19 2.33 -22.79
C MET A 353 3.26 1.79 -23.90
N ASN A 354 3.76 0.91 -24.77
CA ASN A 354 3.03 0.43 -25.95
C ASN A 354 2.28 -0.90 -25.76
N ALA A 355 2.11 -1.35 -24.52
CA ALA A 355 1.38 -2.58 -24.20
C ALA A 355 0.81 -2.52 -22.78
N PRO A 356 -0.35 -3.16 -22.50
CA PRO A 356 -0.98 -3.13 -21.19
C PRO A 356 -0.19 -3.91 -20.13
N CYS A 357 0.71 -4.82 -20.52
CA CYS A 357 1.59 -5.54 -19.59
C CYS A 357 2.52 -4.62 -18.79
N PHE A 358 2.72 -3.37 -19.24
CA PHE A 358 3.51 -2.37 -18.52
C PHE A 358 2.76 -1.64 -17.40
N SER A 359 1.42 -1.68 -17.41
CA SER A 359 0.54 -0.97 -16.49
C SER A 359 -0.17 -1.95 -15.55
N GLN A 360 0.60 -2.87 -14.94
CA GLN A 360 0.10 -3.87 -14.01
C GLN A 360 0.33 -3.43 -12.57
N GLU A 361 -0.60 -3.77 -11.67
CA GLU A 361 -0.47 -3.49 -10.24
C GLU A 361 0.54 -4.42 -9.54
N PHE A 362 0.51 -5.70 -9.93
CA PHE A 362 1.36 -6.75 -9.39
C PHE A 362 2.53 -7.08 -10.32
N ALA A 363 3.31 -8.11 -9.95
CA ALA A 363 4.46 -8.59 -10.71
C ALA A 363 4.17 -8.58 -12.23
N PRO A 364 5.01 -7.96 -13.06
CA PRO A 364 6.41 -7.59 -12.77
C PRO A 364 6.61 -6.21 -12.08
N THR A 365 5.53 -5.52 -11.72
CA THR A 365 5.59 -4.34 -10.83
C THR A 365 5.86 -4.81 -9.40
N SER A 366 6.83 -4.21 -8.72
CA SER A 366 7.08 -4.52 -7.32
C SER A 366 6.16 -3.73 -6.40
N MET A 367 5.86 -4.29 -5.23
CA MET A 367 4.97 -3.64 -4.25
C MET A 367 5.59 -2.30 -3.82
N ALA A 368 6.90 -2.28 -3.56
CA ALA A 368 7.61 -1.06 -3.18
C ALA A 368 7.44 0.07 -4.23
N TYR A 369 7.49 -0.29 -5.52
CA TYR A 369 7.32 0.70 -6.58
C TYR A 369 5.89 1.25 -6.65
N ALA A 370 4.88 0.37 -6.58
CA ALA A 370 3.48 0.78 -6.59
C ALA A 370 3.15 1.68 -5.38
N GLU A 371 3.59 1.29 -4.19
CA GLU A 371 3.35 1.99 -2.91
C GLU A 371 4.11 3.32 -2.80
N THR A 372 5.29 3.46 -3.42
CA THR A 372 6.07 4.71 -3.34
C THR A 372 5.26 5.93 -3.80
N GLN A 373 4.39 5.75 -4.79
CA GLN A 373 3.63 6.84 -5.41
C GLN A 373 2.44 7.27 -4.55
N SER A 374 1.68 6.30 -4.04
CA SER A 374 0.56 6.51 -3.14
C SER A 374 1.02 7.12 -1.82
N MET A 375 2.05 6.52 -1.21
CA MET A 375 2.66 6.98 0.04
C MET A 375 3.34 8.35 -0.10
N PHE A 376 3.87 8.71 -1.28
CA PHE A 376 4.35 10.08 -1.49
C PHE A 376 3.20 11.08 -1.37
N CYS A 377 2.06 10.79 -2.00
CA CYS A 377 0.90 11.68 -2.00
C CYS A 377 0.31 11.82 -0.59
N ASP A 378 0.08 10.72 0.12
CA ASP A 378 -0.49 10.77 1.48
C ASP A 378 0.47 11.38 2.52
N SER A 379 1.79 11.31 2.30
CA SER A 379 2.80 11.90 3.19
C SER A 379 2.70 13.43 3.31
N LEU A 380 2.04 14.09 2.35
CA LEU A 380 1.81 15.53 2.35
C LEU A 380 0.83 15.96 3.45
N LEU A 381 -0.10 15.08 3.85
CA LEU A 381 -1.14 15.38 4.83
C LEU A 381 -0.59 15.67 6.23
N MET A 382 0.64 15.24 6.50
CA MET A 382 1.36 15.47 7.75
C MET A 382 2.19 16.76 7.75
N ASP A 383 2.33 17.43 6.61
CA ASP A 383 3.13 18.64 6.50
C ASP A 383 2.35 19.86 7.02
N ALA A 384 3.01 20.66 7.86
CA ALA A 384 2.36 21.79 8.53
C ALA A 384 1.85 22.83 7.54
N ASP A 385 2.52 23.03 6.41
CA ASP A 385 2.04 23.95 5.38
C ASP A 385 0.81 23.40 4.63
N TRP A 386 0.71 22.08 4.41
CA TRP A 386 -0.51 21.45 3.90
C TRP A 386 -1.65 21.60 4.90
N LEU A 387 -1.42 21.28 6.19
CA LEU A 387 -2.42 21.44 7.25
C LEU A 387 -2.92 22.89 7.36
N LYS A 388 -2.01 23.87 7.31
CA LYS A 388 -2.38 25.30 7.33
C LYS A 388 -3.17 25.73 6.11
N THR A 389 -2.92 25.13 4.95
CA THR A 389 -3.57 25.50 3.69
C THR A 389 -4.96 24.88 3.58
N TYR A 390 -5.07 23.59 3.89
CA TYR A 390 -6.24 22.76 3.56
C TYR A 390 -7.09 22.37 4.76
N ALA A 391 -6.49 22.13 5.93
CA ALA A 391 -7.23 21.74 7.12
C ALA A 391 -7.82 22.98 7.83
N LYS A 392 -9.05 23.30 7.45
CA LYS A 392 -9.83 24.43 7.99
C LYS A 392 -11.09 23.95 8.68
N ASP A 393 -11.47 24.63 9.75
CA ASP A 393 -12.74 24.41 10.43
C ASP A 393 -13.92 24.97 9.62
N ALA A 394 -15.14 24.74 10.10
CA ALA A 394 -16.38 25.23 9.46
C ALA A 394 -16.47 26.76 9.35
N LYS A 395 -15.64 27.52 10.08
CA LYS A 395 -15.57 28.98 10.03
C LYS A 395 -14.41 29.47 9.13
N GLY A 396 -13.63 28.55 8.56
CA GLY A 396 -12.46 28.85 7.74
C GLY A 396 -11.18 29.12 8.52
N ASN A 397 -11.15 28.89 9.85
CA ASN A 397 -9.94 29.04 10.65
C ASN A 397 -8.98 27.88 10.39
N THR A 398 -7.68 28.16 10.40
CA THR A 398 -6.63 27.15 10.19
C THR A 398 -6.31 26.41 11.48
N VAL A 399 -5.74 25.20 11.36
CA VAL A 399 -5.26 24.41 12.50
C VAL A 399 -4.29 25.25 13.36
N PRO A 400 -4.45 25.32 14.70
CA PRO A 400 -3.50 26.02 15.57
C PRO A 400 -2.09 25.43 15.52
N ASP A 401 -1.06 26.27 15.62
CA ASP A 401 0.35 25.84 15.66
C ASP A 401 0.61 24.86 16.80
N GLU A 402 -0.01 25.08 17.97
CA GLU A 402 0.14 24.20 19.13
C GLU A 402 -0.45 22.80 18.88
N THR A 403 -1.53 22.67 18.10
CA THR A 403 -2.06 21.36 17.70
C THR A 403 -1.08 20.65 16.76
N ILE A 404 -0.54 21.34 15.75
CA ILE A 404 0.48 20.76 14.85
C ILE A 404 1.73 20.35 15.64
N LYS A 405 2.18 21.20 16.56
CA LYS A 405 3.30 20.91 17.45
C LYS A 405 3.02 19.69 18.33
N ALA A 406 1.84 19.59 18.92
CA ALA A 406 1.44 18.41 19.70
C ALA A 406 1.49 17.13 18.86
N MET A 407 1.03 17.17 17.59
CA MET A 407 1.13 16.03 16.66
C MET A 407 2.59 15.62 16.45
N VAL A 408 3.49 16.58 16.23
CA VAL A 408 4.92 16.32 16.04
C VAL A 408 5.53 15.70 17.30
N PHE A 409 5.27 16.30 18.47
CA PHE A 409 5.85 15.84 19.74
C PHE A 409 5.31 14.48 20.19
N SER A 410 4.09 14.11 19.81
CA SER A 410 3.55 12.77 20.11
C SER A 410 4.12 11.69 19.18
N ARG A 411 4.33 12.02 17.89
CA ARG A 411 4.72 11.02 16.87
C ARG A 411 6.24 10.87 16.72
N GLN A 412 6.98 11.98 16.71
CA GLN A 412 8.41 11.98 16.37
C GLN A 412 9.24 11.02 17.23
N PRO A 413 9.05 10.89 18.57
CA PRO A 413 9.82 9.94 19.36
C PRO A 413 9.67 8.49 18.88
N PHE A 414 8.50 8.12 18.35
CA PHE A 414 8.20 6.74 17.97
C PHE A 414 8.16 6.51 16.46
N LYS A 415 8.57 7.50 15.65
CA LYS A 415 8.68 7.32 14.20
C LYS A 415 9.61 6.15 13.85
N ALA A 416 10.74 6.02 14.54
CA ALA A 416 11.64 4.88 14.35
C ALA A 416 10.95 3.54 14.69
N TYR A 417 10.14 3.49 15.74
CA TYR A 417 9.37 2.30 16.11
C TYR A 417 8.36 1.91 15.02
N GLU A 418 7.64 2.87 14.44
CA GLU A 418 6.65 2.63 13.37
C GLU A 418 7.31 1.94 12.18
N GLU A 419 8.42 2.48 11.68
CA GLU A 419 9.16 1.89 10.54
C GLU A 419 9.80 0.53 10.92
N ARG A 420 10.35 0.41 12.13
CA ARG A 420 10.95 -0.84 12.61
C ARG A 420 9.91 -1.94 12.86
N SER A 421 8.65 -1.58 13.10
CA SER A 421 7.54 -2.54 13.18
C SER A 421 7.24 -3.18 11.82
N ILE A 422 7.52 -2.46 10.71
CA ILE A 422 7.47 -3.03 9.36
C ILE A 422 8.70 -3.92 9.13
N LEU A 423 9.89 -3.41 9.47
CA LEU A 423 11.17 -4.11 9.37
C LEU A 423 11.16 -5.47 10.11
N LEU A 424 10.49 -5.55 11.26
CA LEU A 424 10.35 -6.77 12.06
C LEU A 424 9.86 -7.98 11.25
N VAL A 425 8.90 -7.78 10.35
CA VAL A 425 8.23 -8.86 9.62
C VAL A 425 9.17 -9.64 8.70
N PRO A 426 9.92 -9.02 7.76
CA PRO A 426 10.84 -9.75 6.90
C PRO A 426 11.98 -10.46 7.67
N TYR A 427 12.46 -9.91 8.81
CA TYR A 427 13.43 -10.64 9.64
C TYR A 427 12.84 -11.93 10.22
N PHE A 428 11.58 -11.89 10.67
CA PHE A 428 10.91 -13.08 11.16
C PHE A 428 10.63 -14.07 10.04
N GLU A 429 10.07 -13.63 8.91
CA GLU A 429 9.71 -14.52 7.82
C GLU A 429 10.95 -15.22 7.26
N ARG A 430 12.05 -14.50 7.03
CA ARG A 430 13.30 -15.12 6.59
C ARG A 430 13.75 -16.22 7.55
N ALA A 431 13.82 -15.91 8.85
CA ALA A 431 14.25 -16.88 9.85
C ALA A 431 13.28 -18.08 9.96
N LEU A 432 11.98 -17.84 9.84
CA LEU A 432 10.94 -18.87 9.88
C LEU A 432 11.10 -19.86 8.73
N TYR A 433 11.28 -19.37 7.50
CA TYR A 433 11.45 -20.24 6.33
C TYR A 433 12.83 -20.91 6.27
N GLU A 434 13.81 -20.44 7.04
CA GLU A 434 15.12 -21.08 7.19
C GLU A 434 15.13 -22.23 8.21
N LEU A 435 14.11 -22.36 9.09
CA LEU A 435 14.00 -23.47 10.03
C LEU A 435 13.89 -24.82 9.31
N SER A 436 14.52 -25.85 9.87
CA SER A 436 14.29 -27.24 9.45
C SER A 436 12.86 -27.70 9.79
N GLU A 437 12.38 -28.76 9.14
CA GLU A 437 11.02 -29.26 9.39
C GLU A 437 10.85 -29.81 10.81
N GLU A 438 11.95 -30.29 11.42
CA GLU A 438 12.03 -30.75 12.80
C GLU A 438 11.97 -29.59 13.80
N GLU A 439 12.50 -28.42 13.44
CA GLU A 439 12.45 -27.21 14.26
C GLU A 439 11.11 -26.47 14.15
N LEU A 440 10.30 -26.74 13.11
CA LEU A 440 8.99 -26.10 12.91
C LEU A 440 7.94 -26.66 13.89
N THR A 441 8.09 -26.32 15.18
CA THR A 441 7.12 -26.55 16.25
C THR A 441 6.46 -25.25 16.71
N ALA A 442 5.30 -25.35 17.36
CA ALA A 442 4.57 -24.20 17.87
C ALA A 442 5.40 -23.40 18.89
N GLU A 443 6.12 -24.09 19.78
CA GLU A 443 6.99 -23.50 20.78
C GLU A 443 8.14 -22.75 20.13
N ARG A 444 8.84 -23.40 19.19
CA ARG A 444 10.02 -22.81 18.53
C ARG A 444 9.65 -21.58 17.70
N VAL A 445 8.52 -21.62 16.99
CA VAL A 445 8.05 -20.47 16.19
C VAL A 445 7.55 -19.34 17.09
N THR A 446 6.90 -19.65 18.22
CA THR A 446 6.53 -18.64 19.22
C THR A 446 7.78 -17.97 19.79
N GLU A 447 8.79 -18.74 20.20
CA GLU A 447 10.07 -18.20 20.68
C GLU A 447 10.76 -17.33 19.62
N LEU A 448 10.78 -17.78 18.36
CA LEU A 448 11.33 -17.01 17.24
C LEU A 448 10.62 -15.67 17.09
N ALA A 449 9.29 -15.64 17.15
CA ALA A 449 8.52 -14.40 17.09
C ALA A 449 8.89 -13.46 18.24
N ARG A 450 8.83 -13.93 19.50
CA ARG A 450 9.18 -13.12 20.69
C ARG A 450 10.62 -12.60 20.64
N ALA A 451 11.57 -13.45 20.26
CA ALA A 451 12.98 -13.07 20.16
C ALA A 451 13.23 -12.02 19.06
N THR A 452 12.51 -12.13 17.94
CA THR A 452 12.64 -11.15 16.84
C THR A 452 12.02 -9.81 17.23
N GLU A 453 10.85 -9.81 17.88
CA GLU A 453 10.23 -8.59 18.41
C GLU A 453 11.16 -7.89 19.40
N LYS A 454 11.69 -8.62 20.38
CA LYS A 454 12.63 -8.04 21.35
C LYS A 454 13.90 -7.49 20.69
N ARG A 455 14.44 -8.20 19.70
CA ARG A 455 15.66 -7.77 18.98
C ARG A 455 15.43 -6.52 18.14
N ILE A 456 14.33 -6.45 17.38
CA ILE A 456 14.12 -5.39 16.39
C ILE A 456 13.41 -4.18 17.01
N ILE A 457 12.34 -4.39 17.77
CA ILE A 457 11.53 -3.30 18.32
C ILE A 457 11.69 -3.13 19.84
N GLY A 458 12.48 -3.96 20.52
CA GLY A 458 12.80 -3.77 21.93
C GLY A 458 11.69 -4.14 22.92
N LEU A 459 10.58 -4.73 22.44
CA LEU A 459 9.45 -5.13 23.27
C LEU A 459 9.43 -6.65 23.47
N GLU A 460 9.05 -7.12 24.66
CA GLU A 460 8.84 -8.57 24.92
C GLU A 460 7.68 -9.12 24.07
N CYS A 461 6.70 -8.26 23.77
CA CYS A 461 5.59 -8.58 22.90
C CYS A 461 5.11 -7.32 22.17
N SER A 462 5.02 -7.39 20.84
CA SER A 462 4.43 -6.34 20.02
C SER A 462 2.98 -6.01 20.42
N PRO A 463 2.53 -4.75 20.30
CA PRO A 463 1.12 -4.37 20.46
C PRO A 463 0.19 -5.13 19.52
N ARG A 464 0.66 -5.37 18.29
CA ARG A 464 0.11 -6.37 17.39
C ARG A 464 1.13 -7.52 17.31
N PRO A 465 0.90 -8.63 18.01
CA PRO A 465 1.78 -9.80 17.95
C PRO A 465 2.04 -10.22 16.50
N LEU A 466 3.29 -10.58 16.21
CA LEU A 466 3.79 -10.77 14.85
C LEU A 466 2.93 -11.73 14.01
N MET A 467 2.54 -12.89 14.53
CA MET A 467 1.73 -13.87 13.81
C MET A 467 0.25 -13.46 13.67
N ALA A 468 -0.20 -12.41 14.36
CA ALA A 468 -1.52 -11.81 14.16
C ALA A 468 -1.56 -10.83 12.95
N ILE A 469 -0.44 -10.67 12.24
CA ILE A 469 -0.38 -9.94 10.98
C ILE A 469 -0.92 -10.85 9.86
N PRO A 470 -2.03 -10.48 9.19
CA PRO A 470 -2.70 -11.35 8.20
C PRO A 470 -1.85 -11.62 6.96
N HIS A 471 -0.90 -10.73 6.66
CA HIS A 471 -0.02 -10.83 5.49
C HIS A 471 0.78 -12.13 5.46
N LEU A 472 1.05 -12.75 6.61
CA LEU A 472 1.78 -14.02 6.72
C LEU A 472 1.02 -15.22 6.11
N LEU A 473 -0.32 -15.11 6.00
CA LEU A 473 -1.18 -16.26 5.69
C LEU A 473 -1.48 -16.42 4.20
N SER A 474 -1.53 -15.34 3.41
CA SER A 474 -1.83 -15.44 1.97
C SER A 474 -0.56 -15.50 1.13
N ASP A 475 -0.54 -16.30 0.07
CA ASP A 475 0.60 -16.40 -0.86
C ASP A 475 0.96 -15.04 -1.49
N GLU A 476 -0.06 -14.25 -1.79
CA GLU A 476 0.08 -12.94 -2.42
C GLU A 476 0.83 -11.94 -1.53
N SER A 477 0.58 -11.97 -0.21
CA SER A 477 1.16 -11.02 0.75
C SER A 477 2.34 -11.55 1.58
N ALA A 478 2.49 -12.87 1.68
CA ALA A 478 3.58 -13.47 2.45
C ALA A 478 4.93 -13.12 1.80
N CYS A 479 5.95 -12.90 2.63
CA CYS A 479 7.29 -12.50 2.22
C CYS A 479 7.29 -11.27 1.29
N ALA A 480 6.37 -10.33 1.49
CA ALA A 480 6.28 -9.07 0.73
C ALA A 480 6.21 -7.83 1.61
N TYR A 481 5.99 -7.96 2.93
CA TYR A 481 5.74 -6.83 3.84
C TYR A 481 6.86 -5.79 3.87
N HIS A 482 8.08 -6.18 3.49
CA HIS A 482 9.21 -5.27 3.34
C HIS A 482 8.96 -4.17 2.30
N GLY A 483 8.13 -4.41 1.26
CA GLY A 483 7.90 -3.41 0.22
C GLY A 483 7.28 -2.11 0.76
N TYR A 484 6.51 -2.14 1.85
CA TYR A 484 6.03 -0.92 2.51
C TYR A 484 7.19 -0.08 3.07
N LEU A 485 8.18 -0.74 3.69
CA LEU A 485 9.34 -0.04 4.22
C LEU A 485 10.23 0.48 3.08
N LEU A 486 10.41 -0.31 2.02
CA LEU A 486 11.15 0.12 0.83
C LEU A 486 10.48 1.34 0.18
N ALA A 487 9.15 1.36 0.12
CA ALA A 487 8.38 2.49 -0.37
C ALA A 487 8.56 3.73 0.51
N HIS A 488 8.46 3.61 1.84
CA HIS A 488 8.76 4.73 2.74
C HIS A 488 10.19 5.27 2.57
N MET A 489 11.19 4.40 2.39
CA MET A 489 12.56 4.85 2.10
C MET A 489 12.61 5.68 0.81
N ALA A 490 11.95 5.20 -0.25
CA ALA A 490 11.87 5.88 -1.54
C ALA A 490 11.09 7.22 -1.45
N VAL A 491 10.01 7.27 -0.68
CA VAL A 491 9.24 8.49 -0.40
C VAL A 491 10.14 9.55 0.23
N TYR A 492 10.89 9.20 1.28
CA TYR A 492 11.75 10.18 1.95
C TYR A 492 12.95 10.60 1.11
N GLN A 493 13.51 9.71 0.27
CA GLN A 493 14.52 10.08 -0.73
C GLN A 493 13.96 11.03 -1.78
N THR A 494 12.74 10.76 -2.28
CA THR A 494 12.04 11.61 -3.27
C THR A 494 11.69 12.98 -2.68
N ARG A 495 11.19 13.02 -1.44
CA ARG A 495 10.89 14.25 -0.71
C ARG A 495 12.16 15.08 -0.50
N ALA A 496 13.27 14.45 -0.11
CA ALA A 496 14.53 15.14 0.08
C ALA A 496 15.02 15.80 -1.22
N TYR A 497 14.97 15.07 -2.34
CA TYR A 497 15.28 15.61 -3.67
C TYR A 497 14.43 16.85 -3.99
N PHE A 498 13.10 16.77 -3.90
CA PHE A 498 12.23 17.90 -4.22
C PHE A 498 12.41 19.09 -3.26
N LEU A 499 12.64 18.84 -1.97
CA LEU A 499 12.93 19.89 -1.00
C LEU A 499 14.27 20.58 -1.29
N GLU A 500 15.29 19.84 -1.74
CA GLU A 500 16.56 20.43 -2.16
C GLU A 500 16.40 21.27 -3.44
N GLN A 501 15.66 20.77 -4.43
CA GLN A 501 15.46 21.47 -5.70
C GLN A 501 14.57 22.71 -5.59
N PHE A 502 13.51 22.63 -4.79
CA PHE A 502 12.44 23.63 -4.80
C PHE A 502 12.16 24.29 -3.46
N GLY A 503 12.67 23.75 -2.35
CA GLY A 503 12.44 24.27 -1.00
C GLY A 503 11.10 23.88 -0.36
N TYR A 504 10.11 23.44 -1.14
CA TYR A 504 8.78 23.07 -0.64
C TYR A 504 8.08 22.01 -1.50
N LEU A 505 7.11 21.31 -0.90
CA LEU A 505 6.33 20.25 -1.55
C LEU A 505 4.88 20.68 -1.82
N THR A 506 4.19 21.16 -0.78
CA THR A 506 2.79 21.58 -0.85
C THR A 506 2.55 22.59 -1.96
N ASP A 507 1.62 22.28 -2.86
CA ASP A 507 1.21 23.09 -4.01
C ASP A 507 2.33 23.40 -5.01
N ASN A 508 3.38 22.58 -5.07
CA ASN A 508 4.47 22.78 -6.02
C ASN A 508 4.14 22.17 -7.40
N PRO A 509 3.92 23.00 -8.44
CA PRO A 509 3.47 22.54 -9.76
C PRO A 509 4.54 21.78 -10.56
N ALA A 510 5.79 21.71 -10.07
CA ALA A 510 6.86 20.96 -10.71
C ALA A 510 6.84 19.46 -10.36
N ILE A 511 6.17 19.07 -9.27
CA ILE A 511 6.26 17.71 -8.72
C ILE A 511 5.54 16.68 -9.60
N GLY A 512 4.25 16.90 -9.92
CA GLY A 512 3.46 15.96 -10.73
C GLY A 512 4.11 15.64 -12.08
N PRO A 513 4.56 16.63 -12.87
CA PRO A 513 5.25 16.39 -14.14
C PRO A 513 6.55 15.59 -14.00
N LEU A 514 7.30 15.77 -12.90
CA LEU A 514 8.54 15.02 -12.65
C LEU A 514 8.24 13.58 -12.22
N LEU A 515 7.25 13.36 -11.35
CA LEU A 515 6.79 12.01 -11.01
C LEU A 515 6.26 11.28 -12.25
N ALA A 516 5.42 11.93 -13.06
CA ALA A 516 4.91 11.34 -14.29
C ALA A 516 6.04 10.93 -15.24
N LYS A 517 7.01 11.82 -15.46
CA LYS A 517 8.13 11.57 -16.38
C LYS A 517 9.06 10.45 -15.90
N HIS A 518 9.46 10.49 -14.63
CA HIS A 518 10.57 9.68 -14.12
C HIS A 518 10.10 8.39 -13.44
N TYR A 519 8.92 8.41 -12.84
CA TYR A 519 8.32 7.24 -12.20
C TYR A 519 7.28 6.63 -13.15
N TRP A 520 6.19 7.33 -13.48
CA TRP A 520 4.99 6.66 -14.02
C TRP A 520 5.04 6.26 -15.50
N HIS A 521 5.59 7.08 -16.40
CA HIS A 521 5.48 6.89 -17.85
C HIS A 521 5.97 5.54 -18.35
N GLN A 522 7.00 4.96 -17.72
CA GLN A 522 7.57 3.68 -18.14
C GLN A 522 6.89 2.46 -17.49
N GLY A 523 5.99 2.68 -16.54
CA GLY A 523 5.36 1.59 -15.78
C GLY A 523 6.40 0.61 -15.25
N ASN A 524 6.12 -0.69 -15.35
CA ASN A 524 7.02 -1.75 -14.87
C ASN A 524 8.15 -2.15 -15.84
N ALA A 525 8.37 -1.38 -16.91
CA ALA A 525 9.56 -1.52 -17.75
C ALA A 525 10.84 -1.13 -16.98
N LEU A 526 10.70 -0.31 -15.93
CA LEU A 526 11.77 0.07 -15.01
C LEU A 526 11.65 -0.70 -13.70
N SER A 527 12.79 -0.94 -13.04
CA SER A 527 12.79 -1.40 -11.64
C SER A 527 12.50 -0.24 -10.68
N HIS A 528 12.13 -0.56 -9.44
CA HIS A 528 11.95 0.42 -8.38
C HIS A 528 13.18 1.36 -8.25
N ASN A 529 14.39 0.79 -8.23
CA ASN A 529 15.62 1.57 -8.18
C ASN A 529 15.83 2.45 -9.42
N ASP A 530 15.54 1.95 -10.62
CA ASP A 530 15.74 2.73 -11.85
C ASP A 530 14.88 4.00 -11.86
N THR A 531 13.64 3.92 -11.36
CA THR A 531 12.78 5.10 -11.24
C THR A 531 13.42 6.17 -10.35
N ILE A 532 13.92 5.76 -9.17
CA ILE A 532 14.55 6.66 -8.19
C ILE A 532 15.84 7.28 -8.74
N VAL A 533 16.68 6.48 -9.40
CA VAL A 533 17.91 6.97 -10.06
C VAL A 533 17.54 7.98 -11.15
N ASN A 534 16.51 7.70 -11.95
CA ASN A 534 16.07 8.59 -13.02
C ASN A 534 15.59 9.96 -12.50
N LEU A 535 14.96 10.01 -11.33
CA LEU A 535 14.51 11.27 -10.72
C LEU A 535 15.63 11.98 -9.96
N THR A 536 16.32 11.26 -9.08
CA THR A 536 17.19 11.86 -8.06
C THR A 536 18.68 11.86 -8.44
N GLY A 537 19.08 11.03 -9.41
CA GLY A 537 20.48 10.77 -9.73
C GLY A 537 21.23 9.92 -8.68
N GLU A 538 20.56 9.52 -7.61
CA GLU A 538 21.12 8.71 -6.52
C GLU A 538 20.43 7.33 -6.49
N GLY A 539 21.19 6.27 -6.21
CA GLY A 539 20.65 4.93 -6.01
C GLY A 539 19.73 4.85 -4.79
N PHE A 540 18.80 3.91 -4.81
CA PHE A 540 17.88 3.66 -3.70
C PHE A 540 18.64 3.35 -2.39
N ASN A 541 18.31 4.06 -1.30
CA ASN A 541 18.94 3.84 -0.01
C ASN A 541 18.06 4.25 1.19
N ALA A 542 18.42 3.75 2.37
CA ALA A 542 17.66 3.92 3.60
C ALA A 542 17.92 5.25 4.35
N ARG A 543 18.92 6.04 3.93
CA ARG A 543 19.45 7.18 4.70
C ARG A 543 18.37 8.21 5.02
N TYR A 544 17.61 8.65 4.02
CA TYR A 544 16.69 9.77 4.19
C TYR A 544 15.53 9.48 5.16
N LEU A 545 15.00 8.26 5.12
CA LEU A 545 14.00 7.82 6.11
C LEU A 545 14.64 7.70 7.49
N ALA A 546 15.82 7.10 7.60
CA ALA A 546 16.52 6.95 8.88
C ALA A 546 16.84 8.31 9.52
N ASP A 547 17.32 9.28 8.75
CA ASP A 547 17.58 10.64 9.20
C ASP A 547 16.30 11.33 9.70
N ALA A 548 15.16 11.08 9.06
CA ALA A 548 13.86 11.58 9.51
C ALA A 548 13.39 10.91 10.82
N CYS A 549 13.64 9.60 10.97
CA CYS A 549 13.38 8.87 12.21
C CYS A 549 14.26 9.35 13.38
N ASN A 550 15.48 9.80 13.07
CA ASN A 550 16.48 10.17 14.08
C ASN A 550 16.34 11.59 14.64
N LEU A 551 15.46 12.42 14.08
CA LEU A 551 15.23 13.77 14.60
C LEU A 551 14.69 13.73 16.03
N THR A 552 15.10 14.70 16.85
CA THR A 552 14.38 14.99 18.09
C THR A 552 13.03 15.65 17.78
N PRO A 553 12.06 15.63 18.72
CA PRO A 553 10.80 16.36 18.58
C PRO A 553 11.00 17.85 18.25
N GLU A 554 11.99 18.49 18.87
CA GLU A 554 12.32 19.90 18.64
C GLU A 554 12.86 20.15 17.24
N GLU A 555 13.73 19.28 16.74
CA GLU A 555 14.27 19.36 15.38
C GLU A 555 13.18 19.16 14.33
N ALA A 556 12.31 18.16 14.53
CA ALA A 556 11.16 17.92 13.69
C ALA A 556 10.19 19.11 13.70
N TRP A 557 9.92 19.69 14.88
CA TRP A 557 9.07 20.87 15.01
C TRP A 557 9.67 22.08 14.31
N LYS A 558 10.98 22.31 14.46
CA LYS A 558 11.68 23.39 13.74
C LYS A 558 11.55 23.26 12.22
N LYS A 559 11.58 22.04 11.68
CA LYS A 559 11.31 21.80 10.26
C LYS A 559 9.88 22.19 9.88
N GLN A 560 8.89 21.88 10.71
CA GLN A 560 7.49 22.27 10.46
C GLN A 560 7.28 23.79 10.56
N GLN A 561 7.90 24.45 11.55
CA GLN A 561 7.89 25.91 11.64
C GLN A 561 8.47 26.58 10.40
N HIS A 562 9.55 26.02 9.84
CA HIS A 562 10.13 26.51 8.61
C HIS A 562 9.16 26.42 7.43
N LYS A 563 8.44 25.29 7.28
CA LYS A 563 7.42 25.11 6.24
C LYS A 563 6.28 26.14 6.38
N MET A 564 5.78 26.37 7.60
CA MET A 564 4.74 27.36 7.85
C MET A 564 5.22 28.79 7.55
N ALA A 565 6.43 29.16 7.96
CA ALA A 565 6.99 30.47 7.66
C ALA A 565 7.18 30.70 6.15
N GLN A 566 7.59 29.68 5.41
CA GLN A 566 7.70 29.75 3.94
C GLN A 566 6.35 29.79 3.24
N LEU A 567 5.27 29.27 3.84
CA LEU A 567 3.93 29.35 3.27
C LEU A 567 3.48 30.80 3.06
N GLU A 568 3.75 31.68 4.02
CA GLU A 568 3.35 33.09 3.95
C GLU A 568 4.00 33.85 2.78
N ALA A 569 5.16 33.39 2.31
CA ALA A 569 5.90 34.00 1.21
C ALA A 569 5.57 33.40 -0.17
N ARG A 570 4.78 32.32 -0.23
CA ARG A 570 4.44 31.62 -1.47
C ARG A 570 3.16 32.17 -2.08
N GLU A 571 3.17 32.39 -3.39
CA GLU A 571 1.93 32.56 -4.15
C GLU A 571 1.29 31.20 -4.38
N GLN A 572 0.02 31.04 -3.99
CA GLN A 572 -0.67 29.77 -4.16
C GLN A 572 -1.07 29.59 -5.63
N ALA A 573 -0.61 28.48 -6.23
CA ALA A 573 -0.99 28.12 -7.59
C ALA A 573 -2.51 27.90 -7.69
N LYS A 574 -3.10 28.23 -8.85
CA LYS A 574 -4.46 27.79 -9.15
C LYS A 574 -4.43 26.28 -9.45
N PRO A 575 -5.40 25.49 -8.93
CA PRO A 575 -5.49 24.08 -9.29
C PRO A 575 -5.62 23.92 -10.82
N ALA A 576 -4.73 23.13 -11.42
CA ALA A 576 -4.90 22.66 -12.78
C ALA A 576 -6.00 21.57 -12.83
N SER A 577 -6.55 21.32 -14.02
CA SER A 577 -7.47 20.21 -14.20
C SER A 577 -6.74 18.89 -13.98
N LEU A 578 -7.41 17.96 -13.32
CA LEU A 578 -6.92 16.58 -13.18
C LEU A 578 -6.93 15.82 -14.52
N ASN A 579 -7.53 16.37 -15.59
CA ASN A 579 -7.66 15.70 -16.89
C ASN A 579 -8.29 14.30 -16.73
N ALA A 580 -9.44 14.23 -16.05
CA ALA A 580 -10.12 13.00 -15.70
C ALA A 580 -11.65 13.17 -15.75
N GLN A 581 -12.38 12.10 -16.08
CA GLN A 581 -13.82 12.01 -15.85
C GLN A 581 -14.04 11.32 -14.51
N ILE A 582 -14.64 11.99 -13.53
CA ILE A 582 -14.72 11.52 -12.16
C ILE A 582 -16.18 11.36 -11.75
N ARG A 583 -16.50 10.19 -11.18
CA ARG A 583 -17.78 9.90 -10.53
C ARG A 583 -17.56 9.39 -9.12
N VAL A 584 -18.32 9.93 -8.18
CA VAL A 584 -18.41 9.43 -6.81
C VAL A 584 -19.71 8.67 -6.67
N ILE A 585 -19.64 7.46 -6.13
CA ILE A 585 -20.78 6.56 -5.95
C ILE A 585 -20.90 6.11 -4.49
N ASP A 586 -22.11 5.70 -4.12
CA ASP A 586 -22.38 4.86 -2.97
C ASP A 586 -23.31 3.73 -3.41
N GLY A 587 -22.74 2.53 -3.56
CA GLY A 587 -23.41 1.41 -4.19
C GLY A 587 -23.77 1.75 -5.64
N ALA A 588 -25.03 1.51 -6.02
CA ALA A 588 -25.52 1.82 -7.36
C ALA A 588 -25.88 3.32 -7.57
N THR A 589 -25.72 4.16 -6.55
CA THR A 589 -26.14 5.57 -6.59
C THR A 589 -24.97 6.48 -6.93
N GLU A 590 -25.09 7.30 -7.98
CA GLU A 590 -24.14 8.39 -8.26
C GLU A 590 -24.41 9.55 -7.28
N LEU A 591 -23.41 9.89 -6.46
CA LEU A 591 -23.47 10.98 -5.48
C LEU A 591 -23.07 12.33 -6.08
N ALA A 592 -22.01 12.32 -6.90
CA ALA A 592 -21.44 13.50 -7.52
C ALA A 592 -20.66 13.12 -8.79
N SER A 593 -20.57 14.02 -9.76
CA SER A 593 -19.66 13.85 -10.91
C SER A 593 -19.17 15.17 -11.49
N ASN A 594 -17.99 15.16 -12.10
CA ASN A 594 -17.40 16.36 -12.70
C ASN A 594 -17.84 16.62 -14.15
N ARG A 595 -19.02 16.11 -14.54
CA ARG A 595 -19.59 16.31 -15.90
C ARG A 595 -19.71 17.79 -16.26
N ASP A 596 -20.06 18.63 -15.29
CA ASP A 596 -20.17 20.08 -15.45
C ASP A 596 -18.88 20.80 -15.07
N SER A 597 -18.32 20.50 -13.89
CA SER A 597 -17.01 20.97 -13.42
C SER A 597 -16.57 20.22 -12.16
N ASP A 598 -15.27 20.28 -11.85
CA ASP A 598 -14.74 19.74 -10.58
C ASP A 598 -15.33 20.46 -9.36
N GLU A 599 -15.61 21.76 -9.47
CA GLU A 599 -16.25 22.55 -8.41
C GLU A 599 -17.66 22.06 -8.09
N GLU A 600 -18.46 21.80 -9.12
CA GLU A 600 -19.82 21.31 -8.97
C GLU A 600 -19.83 19.89 -8.37
N MET A 601 -18.91 19.02 -8.77
CA MET A 601 -18.73 17.70 -8.15
C MET A 601 -18.44 17.82 -6.65
N CYS A 602 -17.50 18.69 -6.27
CA CYS A 602 -17.16 18.88 -4.86
C CYS A 602 -18.37 19.40 -4.07
N ARG A 603 -19.11 20.38 -4.61
CA ARG A 603 -20.32 20.94 -4.00
C ARG A 603 -21.42 19.88 -3.82
N GLN A 604 -21.62 19.00 -4.81
CA GLN A 604 -22.59 17.91 -4.73
C GLN A 604 -22.22 16.90 -3.63
N PHE A 605 -20.94 16.51 -3.57
CA PHE A 605 -20.46 15.59 -2.55
C PHE A 605 -20.58 16.18 -1.14
N GLU A 606 -20.14 17.43 -0.94
CA GLU A 606 -20.27 18.15 0.34
C GLU A 606 -21.74 18.24 0.79
N ALA A 607 -22.64 18.59 -0.14
CA ALA A 607 -24.07 18.68 0.15
C ALA A 607 -24.70 17.33 0.52
N TYR A 608 -24.25 16.24 -0.12
CA TYR A 608 -24.69 14.88 0.22
C TYR A 608 -24.25 14.51 1.63
N ILE A 609 -22.97 14.68 1.97
CA ILE A 609 -22.45 14.34 3.30
C ILE A 609 -23.16 15.14 4.39
N ALA A 610 -23.33 16.45 4.20
CA ALA A 610 -24.03 17.30 5.16
C ALA A 610 -25.50 16.89 5.35
N LYS A 611 -26.17 16.45 4.28
CA LYS A 611 -27.58 16.00 4.34
C LYS A 611 -27.75 14.66 5.05
N GLU A 612 -26.89 13.68 4.76
CA GLU A 612 -27.05 12.31 5.25
C GLU A 612 -26.42 12.09 6.64
N TYR A 613 -25.30 12.76 6.94
CA TYR A 613 -24.54 12.55 8.19
C TYR A 613 -24.63 13.73 9.16
N GLY A 614 -25.11 14.90 8.72
CA GLY A 614 -25.28 16.08 9.58
C GLY A 614 -23.98 16.74 10.03
N CYS A 615 -22.87 16.50 9.33
CA CYS A 615 -21.54 17.02 9.63
C CYS A 615 -20.90 17.81 8.48
#